data_AF-A0A6P7JZG7-F1
#
_entry.id   AF-A0A6P7JZG7-F1
#
_cell.length_a   1.000
_cell.length_b   1.000
_cell.length_c   1.000
_cell.angle_alpha   90.00
_cell.angle_beta   90.00
_cell.angle_gamma   90.00
#
_symmetry.space_group_name_H-M   'P 1'
#
loop_
_entity.id
_entity.type
_entity.pdbx_description
1 polymer ?
#
loop_
_entity_poly.entity_id
_entity_poly.type
_entity_poly.pdbx_seq_one_letter_code
_entity_poly.pdbx_strand_id
1 'polypeptide(L)'
;MAEEELHYASIVFKNKNSSRSEVKKEEETVYDQVKVRNDGQTELVPDKKADGRSFQYQHLACLGTFCVILLLGIIAFVIYIATLNHDVTQLEELKHNQTVLTTQNENLKRDNKNLTAGNQNLQVKNLQLEALNDNLTDINTNLTTENENLKRDNRNLTQAYIVLGNKVTNLTAGNQNLQLKNQQLEALNDNLTDINTNLTTENENLKRDNRNLTQAYIVLDNKVTNLTAGNQNLQIQNQQLETDKKNLTAQLQNMEKAEMALNISRAQWTYDQYCRINTGGMCQGCQNGWLPSGSNCYAVNNPPPVNQTSWEAAREDCRGKISDLVVVVNGNEKDYVREKSWHIDGVNPGYWLGLRVKDGKWKWVDGSNLTDLSWIQQLPATEGQCAISVPSNGWKSVSCNEKKGWMCKKKGLTL
;
A
#
# COMPACT_ATOMS: atom_id res chain seq x y z
N MET A 1 -7.90 -17.59 -53.26
CA MET A 1 -8.57 -17.35 -54.55
C MET A 1 -7.52 -16.81 -55.50
N ALA A 2 -7.61 -17.15 -56.78
CA ALA A 2 -6.73 -16.64 -57.83
C ALA A 2 -7.40 -15.43 -58.51
N GLU A 3 -6.94 -15.10 -59.72
CA GLU A 3 -7.49 -14.07 -60.63
C GLU A 3 -7.30 -12.60 -60.16
N GLU A 4 -6.94 -11.65 -61.02
CA GLU A 4 -6.64 -11.71 -62.46
C GLU A 4 -5.67 -10.58 -62.88
N GLU A 5 -4.80 -10.82 -63.87
CA GLU A 5 -4.06 -9.74 -64.55
C GLU A 5 -4.80 -9.35 -65.84
N LEU A 6 -4.96 -8.04 -66.07
CA LEU A 6 -5.60 -7.50 -67.28
C LEU A 6 -4.64 -6.60 -68.06
N HIS A 7 -4.17 -7.12 -69.20
CA HIS A 7 -3.34 -6.37 -70.15
C HIS A 7 -4.11 -5.21 -70.79
N TYR A 8 -3.46 -4.06 -70.93
CA TYR A 8 -3.95 -2.95 -71.76
C TYR A 8 -3.18 -2.87 -73.08
N ALA A 9 -3.89 -2.89 -74.20
CA ALA A 9 -3.31 -2.75 -75.54
C ALA A 9 -3.24 -1.26 -75.95
N SER A 10 -2.14 -0.85 -76.58
CA SER A 10 -1.96 0.48 -77.14
C SER A 10 -2.11 0.48 -78.66
N ILE A 11 -3.00 1.32 -79.19
CA ILE A 11 -3.22 1.48 -80.64
C ILE A 11 -2.55 2.78 -81.09
N VAL A 12 -1.64 2.67 -82.06
CA VAL A 12 -0.92 3.81 -82.64
C VAL A 12 -1.37 4.04 -84.09
N PHE A 13 -2.14 5.10 -84.31
CA PHE A 13 -2.53 5.53 -85.65
C PHE A 13 -1.41 6.34 -86.32
N LYS A 14 -0.68 5.71 -87.26
CA LYS A 14 0.15 6.42 -88.24
C LYS A 14 -0.71 6.86 -89.41
N ASN A 15 -0.78 8.17 -89.67
CA ASN A 15 -1.23 8.68 -90.97
C ASN A 15 0.00 9.10 -91.80
N LYS A 16 -0.02 8.83 -93.12
CA LYS A 16 1.08 9.09 -94.05
C LYS A 16 0.55 9.25 -95.47
N ASN A 17 0.62 10.46 -96.00
CA ASN A 17 0.69 10.83 -97.43
C ASN A 17 0.74 12.36 -97.55
N SER A 18 1.05 12.99 -98.69
CA SER A 18 2.11 12.73 -99.69
C SER A 18 2.11 13.93 -100.65
N SER A 19 3.25 14.57 -100.80
CA SER A 19 3.58 15.78 -101.60
C SER A 19 3.05 15.90 -103.05
N ARG A 20 3.03 17.16 -103.55
CA ARG A 20 3.28 17.63 -104.96
C ARG A 20 2.08 17.54 -105.94
N SER A 21 1.94 18.32 -107.04
CA SER A 21 2.83 19.29 -107.74
C SER A 21 2.08 20.38 -108.57
N GLU A 22 2.73 21.52 -108.82
CA GLU A 22 3.04 22.21 -110.12
C GLU A 22 2.16 21.94 -111.41
N VAL A 23 1.78 22.86 -112.35
CA VAL A 23 1.86 24.36 -112.54
C VAL A 23 1.17 24.82 -113.90
N LYS A 24 0.90 26.14 -114.16
CA LYS A 24 0.54 26.87 -115.46
C LYS A 24 -0.94 26.80 -115.98
N LYS A 25 -1.50 27.62 -116.92
CA LYS A 25 -1.10 28.78 -117.80
C LYS A 25 -2.37 29.55 -118.38
N GLU A 26 -2.23 30.81 -118.86
CA GLU A 26 -2.81 31.51 -120.09
C GLU A 26 -4.30 31.37 -120.55
N GLU A 27 -4.97 32.27 -121.33
CA GLU A 27 -4.73 33.65 -121.85
C GLU A 27 -6.06 34.34 -122.34
N GLU A 28 -5.98 35.64 -122.70
CA GLU A 28 -6.82 36.52 -123.58
C GLU A 28 -8.34 36.32 -123.89
N THR A 29 -9.08 37.45 -123.97
CA THR A 29 -9.71 37.93 -125.25
C THR A 29 -10.39 39.33 -125.15
N VAL A 30 -10.10 40.20 -126.15
CA VAL A 30 -11.02 41.03 -127.01
C VAL A 30 -12.20 41.80 -126.34
N TYR A 31 -12.47 43.10 -126.57
CA TYR A 31 -11.92 44.14 -127.49
C TYR A 31 -11.89 45.56 -126.80
N ASP A 32 -12.11 46.78 -127.34
CA ASP A 32 -12.58 47.34 -128.63
C ASP A 32 -12.07 48.82 -128.83
N GLN A 33 -12.44 49.52 -129.92
CA GLN A 33 -11.99 50.92 -130.22
C GLN A 33 -12.99 51.80 -131.03
N VAL A 34 -12.62 53.09 -131.18
CA VAL A 34 -13.10 54.11 -132.17
C VAL A 34 -14.43 54.84 -131.75
N LYS A 35 -14.48 56.18 -131.52
CA LYS A 35 -14.49 57.37 -132.44
C LYS A 35 -15.76 57.38 -133.34
N VAL A 36 -16.41 58.49 -133.73
CA VAL A 36 -15.98 59.88 -134.06
C VAL A 36 -17.09 60.91 -133.69
N ARG A 37 -16.80 62.21 -133.87
CA ARG A 37 -17.74 63.37 -134.01
C ARG A 37 -18.77 63.13 -135.15
N ASN A 38 -19.76 63.98 -135.47
CA ASN A 38 -19.87 65.47 -135.46
C ASN A 38 -21.35 65.89 -135.64
N ASP A 39 -21.71 67.17 -135.48
CA ASP A 39 -23.08 67.68 -135.71
C ASP A 39 -23.12 69.16 -136.20
N GLY A 40 -24.21 69.60 -136.84
CA GLY A 40 -24.40 70.94 -137.48
C GLY A 40 -23.97 71.00 -138.98
N GLN A 41 -24.77 71.33 -140.02
CA GLN A 41 -25.89 72.29 -140.24
C GLN A 41 -25.35 73.75 -140.47
N THR A 42 -25.90 74.66 -141.33
CA THR A 42 -27.31 75.00 -141.68
C THR A 42 -27.41 75.94 -142.94
N GLU A 43 -28.54 75.90 -143.69
CA GLU A 43 -29.26 76.98 -144.48
C GLU A 43 -28.56 78.07 -145.38
N LEU A 44 -29.23 78.92 -146.22
CA LEU A 44 -30.36 78.80 -147.19
C LEU A 44 -30.62 80.13 -147.99
N VAL A 45 -30.59 80.16 -149.36
CA VAL A 45 -31.41 81.05 -150.27
C VAL A 45 -31.18 82.62 -150.19
N PRO A 46 -31.74 83.60 -151.00
CA PRO A 46 -32.42 83.67 -152.34
C PRO A 46 -31.82 84.68 -153.42
N ASP A 47 -32.40 84.64 -154.65
CA ASP A 47 -33.05 85.77 -155.41
C ASP A 47 -32.58 86.35 -156.81
N LYS A 48 -33.51 86.22 -157.79
CA LYS A 48 -34.00 87.10 -158.92
C LYS A 48 -33.12 87.87 -159.97
N LYS A 49 -33.45 87.55 -161.26
CA LYS A 49 -33.88 88.42 -162.42
C LYS A 49 -32.91 89.03 -163.49
N ALA A 50 -33.26 88.72 -164.77
CA ALA A 50 -33.25 89.54 -166.03
C ALA A 50 -31.87 89.95 -166.67
N ASP A 51 -31.70 90.29 -167.97
CA ASP A 51 -32.59 90.43 -169.16
C ASP A 51 -31.81 90.27 -170.53
N GLY A 52 -32.50 90.06 -171.67
CA GLY A 52 -32.18 90.76 -172.96
C GLY A 52 -31.36 90.15 -174.14
N ARG A 53 -32.05 89.51 -175.13
CA ARG A 53 -31.75 89.45 -176.62
C ARG A 53 -30.45 88.70 -177.10
N SER A 54 -30.20 88.31 -178.38
CA SER A 54 -30.78 88.63 -179.72
C SER A 54 -30.50 87.57 -180.84
N PHE A 55 -31.51 87.20 -181.68
CA PHE A 55 -31.48 86.74 -183.13
C PHE A 55 -30.55 85.55 -183.60
N GLN A 56 -30.71 84.82 -184.74
CA GLN A 56 -31.47 84.98 -186.01
C GLN A 56 -31.83 83.64 -186.77
N TYR A 57 -33.12 83.43 -187.12
CA TYR A 57 -33.79 82.77 -188.31
C TYR A 57 -33.40 81.45 -189.07
N GLN A 58 -34.47 80.64 -189.34
CA GLN A 58 -34.82 79.78 -190.53
C GLN A 58 -33.98 78.51 -190.87
N HIS A 59 -34.52 77.34 -191.30
CA HIS A 59 -35.56 77.06 -192.33
C HIS A 59 -36.53 75.85 -192.04
N LEU A 60 -37.81 76.05 -192.42
CA LEU A 60 -38.93 75.13 -192.78
C LEU A 60 -39.07 73.64 -192.31
N ALA A 61 -40.24 73.35 -191.67
CA ALA A 61 -41.09 72.12 -191.69
C ALA A 61 -40.52 70.77 -191.16
N CYS A 62 -41.28 69.88 -190.46
CA CYS A 62 -42.69 69.88 -190.04
C CYS A 62 -42.89 69.10 -188.70
N LEU A 63 -44.10 69.08 -188.11
CA LEU A 63 -44.36 68.62 -186.74
C LEU A 63 -44.56 67.10 -186.55
N GLY A 64 -44.27 66.60 -185.35
CA GLY A 64 -44.72 65.27 -184.88
C GLY A 64 -44.31 64.85 -183.45
N THR A 65 -43.22 65.38 -182.89
CA THR A 65 -42.54 64.81 -181.70
C THR A 65 -43.08 65.22 -180.32
N PHE A 66 -43.92 66.26 -180.21
CA PHE A 66 -44.19 66.92 -178.93
C PHE A 66 -45.04 66.11 -177.92
N CYS A 67 -45.91 65.19 -178.37
CA CYS A 67 -46.84 64.50 -177.47
C CYS A 67 -46.19 63.50 -176.50
N VAL A 68 -45.02 62.95 -176.85
CA VAL A 68 -44.38 61.88 -176.04
C VAL A 68 -43.78 62.43 -174.73
N ILE A 69 -43.25 63.66 -174.77
CA ILE A 69 -42.51 64.26 -173.65
C ILE A 69 -43.42 64.54 -172.44
N LEU A 70 -44.66 64.99 -172.68
CA LEU A 70 -45.62 65.30 -171.63
C LEU A 70 -46.07 64.08 -170.81
N LEU A 71 -46.29 62.93 -171.48
CA LEU A 71 -46.69 61.69 -170.79
C LEU A 71 -45.60 61.17 -169.84
N LEU A 72 -44.33 61.23 -170.26
CA LEU A 72 -43.19 60.80 -169.43
C LEU A 72 -43.03 61.69 -168.18
N GLY A 73 -43.26 63.00 -168.31
CA GLY A 73 -43.24 63.93 -167.17
C GLY A 73 -44.31 63.65 -166.11
N ILE A 74 -45.53 63.30 -166.54
CA ILE A 74 -46.62 62.94 -165.63
C ILE A 74 -46.31 61.63 -164.89
N ILE A 75 -45.82 60.62 -165.60
CA ILE A 75 -45.43 59.32 -165.01
C ILE A 75 -44.32 59.52 -163.96
N ALA A 76 -43.29 60.30 -164.29
CA ALA A 76 -42.21 60.63 -163.35
C ALA A 76 -42.72 61.35 -162.09
N PHE A 77 -43.67 62.29 -162.23
CA PHE A 77 -44.25 63.00 -161.09
C PHE A 77 -45.10 62.09 -160.19
N VAL A 78 -45.91 61.18 -160.77
CA VAL A 78 -46.70 60.21 -159.99
C VAL A 78 -45.78 59.24 -159.24
N ILE A 79 -44.71 58.76 -159.87
CA ILE A 79 -43.69 57.93 -159.21
C ILE A 79 -43.02 58.70 -158.07
N TYR A 80 -42.63 59.97 -158.30
CA TYR A 80 -41.99 60.81 -157.28
C TYR A 80 -42.87 61.02 -156.04
N ILE A 81 -44.17 61.30 -156.23
CA ILE A 81 -45.13 61.43 -155.13
C ILE A 81 -45.35 60.09 -154.41
N ALA A 82 -45.37 58.97 -155.14
CA ALA A 82 -45.49 57.64 -154.53
C ALA A 82 -44.27 57.28 -153.68
N THR A 83 -43.04 57.60 -154.14
CA THR A 83 -41.82 57.42 -153.34
C THR A 83 -41.80 58.35 -152.13
N LEU A 84 -42.20 59.63 -152.28
CA LEU A 84 -42.27 60.58 -151.17
C LEU A 84 -43.22 60.10 -150.06
N ASN A 85 -44.39 59.59 -150.43
CA ASN A 85 -45.33 59.03 -149.46
C ASN A 85 -44.76 57.78 -148.77
N HIS A 86 -44.02 56.93 -149.48
CA HIS A 86 -43.35 55.76 -148.88
C HIS A 86 -42.25 56.17 -147.90
N ASP A 87 -41.38 57.12 -148.29
CA ASP A 87 -40.30 57.64 -147.44
C ASP A 87 -40.86 58.35 -146.19
N VAL A 88 -42.00 59.03 -146.30
CA VAL A 88 -42.72 59.59 -145.16
C VAL A 88 -43.24 58.49 -144.22
N THR A 89 -43.85 57.42 -144.73
CA THR A 89 -44.29 56.30 -143.87
C THR A 89 -43.12 55.59 -143.19
N GLN A 90 -42.01 55.35 -143.91
CA GLN A 90 -40.76 54.81 -143.34
C GLN A 90 -40.23 55.73 -142.22
N LEU A 91 -40.24 57.04 -142.42
CA LEU A 91 -39.79 58.03 -141.44
C LEU A 91 -40.70 58.09 -140.20
N GLU A 92 -42.00 57.87 -140.35
CA GLU A 92 -42.93 57.78 -139.21
C GLU A 92 -42.76 56.48 -138.42
N GLU A 93 -42.59 55.33 -139.09
CA GLU A 93 -42.26 54.06 -138.41
C GLU A 93 -40.90 54.13 -137.69
N LEU A 94 -39.87 54.71 -138.32
CA LEU A 94 -38.56 54.93 -137.70
C LEU A 94 -38.65 55.87 -136.49
N LYS A 95 -39.43 56.96 -136.57
CA LYS A 95 -39.69 57.84 -135.42
C LYS A 95 -40.41 57.10 -134.30
N HIS A 96 -41.45 56.32 -134.61
CA HIS A 96 -42.18 55.53 -133.61
C HIS A 96 -41.25 54.53 -132.92
N ASN A 97 -40.48 53.76 -133.69
CA ASN A 97 -39.50 52.81 -133.15
C ASN A 97 -38.43 53.50 -132.30
N GLN A 98 -37.93 54.67 -132.71
CA GLN A 98 -37.00 55.47 -131.90
C GLN A 98 -37.64 55.96 -130.58
N THR A 99 -38.94 56.31 -130.58
CA THR A 99 -39.69 56.68 -129.37
C THR A 99 -39.94 55.48 -128.45
N VAL A 100 -40.23 54.30 -129.00
CA VAL A 100 -40.37 53.06 -128.24
C VAL A 100 -39.02 52.65 -127.62
N LEU A 101 -37.93 52.67 -128.38
CA LEU A 101 -36.58 52.34 -127.91
C LEU A 101 -36.08 53.32 -126.84
N THR A 102 -36.34 54.62 -126.97
CA THR A 102 -36.02 55.59 -125.91
C THR A 102 -36.86 55.39 -124.65
N THR A 103 -38.15 55.04 -124.79
CA THR A 103 -39.01 54.69 -123.65
C THR A 103 -38.54 53.41 -122.94
N GLN A 104 -38.16 52.38 -123.71
CA GLN A 104 -37.58 51.14 -123.18
C GLN A 104 -36.23 51.40 -122.48
N ASN A 105 -35.37 52.24 -123.06
CA ASN A 105 -34.10 52.63 -122.44
C ASN A 105 -34.30 53.42 -121.13
N GLU A 106 -35.26 54.36 -121.06
CA GLU A 106 -35.60 55.04 -119.80
C GLU A 106 -36.20 54.09 -118.74
N ASN A 107 -36.97 53.07 -119.15
CA ASN A 107 -37.46 52.03 -118.26
C ASN A 107 -36.29 51.16 -117.73
N LEU A 108 -35.46 50.60 -118.61
CA LEU A 108 -34.27 49.82 -118.23
C LEU A 108 -33.30 50.60 -117.33
N LYS A 109 -33.14 51.90 -117.58
CA LYS A 109 -32.34 52.83 -116.77
C LYS A 109 -32.95 53.10 -115.39
N ARG A 110 -34.28 53.03 -115.25
CA ARG A 110 -34.99 53.07 -113.97
C ARG A 110 -34.85 51.76 -113.22
N ASP A 111 -35.02 50.63 -113.91
CA ASP A 111 -34.94 49.31 -113.31
C ASP A 111 -33.51 48.95 -112.89
N ASN A 112 -32.49 49.35 -113.65
CA ASN A 112 -31.09 49.25 -113.26
C ASN A 112 -30.76 50.11 -112.02
N LYS A 113 -31.34 51.32 -111.89
CA LYS A 113 -31.23 52.11 -110.65
C LYS A 113 -31.89 51.40 -109.46
N ASN A 114 -33.08 50.82 -109.66
CA ASN A 114 -33.80 50.08 -108.63
C ASN A 114 -33.01 48.84 -108.18
N LEU A 115 -32.44 48.07 -109.13
CA LEU A 115 -31.56 46.93 -108.86
C LEU A 115 -30.28 47.36 -108.13
N THR A 116 -29.67 48.48 -108.53
CA THR A 116 -28.49 49.04 -107.85
C THR A 116 -28.79 49.40 -106.40
N ALA A 117 -29.90 50.10 -106.14
CA ALA A 117 -30.34 50.44 -104.80
C ALA A 117 -30.72 49.20 -103.96
N GLY A 118 -31.33 48.19 -104.58
CA GLY A 118 -31.61 46.90 -103.96
C GLY A 118 -30.33 46.15 -103.57
N ASN A 119 -29.33 46.13 -104.45
CA ASN A 119 -28.02 45.54 -104.17
C ASN A 119 -27.28 46.27 -103.04
N GLN A 120 -27.31 47.61 -103.02
CA GLN A 120 -26.76 48.41 -101.91
C GLN A 120 -27.47 48.10 -100.57
N ASN A 121 -28.80 47.93 -100.58
CA ASN A 121 -29.56 47.52 -99.40
C ASN A 121 -29.16 46.12 -98.89
N LEU A 122 -28.96 45.18 -99.81
CA LEU A 122 -28.47 43.83 -99.49
C LEU A 122 -27.04 43.85 -98.94
N GLN A 123 -26.14 44.67 -99.51
CA GLN A 123 -24.78 44.87 -98.98
C GLN A 123 -24.80 45.42 -97.53
N VAL A 124 -25.63 46.43 -97.25
CA VAL A 124 -25.79 46.96 -95.88
C VAL A 124 -26.32 45.90 -94.92
N LYS A 125 -27.27 45.06 -95.35
CA LYS A 125 -27.77 43.93 -94.54
C LYS A 125 -26.72 42.85 -94.32
N ASN A 126 -25.85 42.59 -95.30
CA ASN A 126 -24.75 41.63 -95.15
C ASN A 126 -23.74 42.12 -94.11
N LEU A 127 -23.34 43.38 -94.17
CA LEU A 127 -22.47 44.03 -93.18
C LEU A 127 -23.10 44.02 -91.76
N GLN A 128 -24.43 44.16 -91.66
CA GLN A 128 -25.15 44.03 -90.38
C GLN A 128 -25.17 42.58 -89.85
N LEU A 129 -25.27 41.58 -90.74
CA LEU A 129 -25.19 40.16 -90.38
C LEU A 129 -23.77 39.76 -89.96
N GLU A 130 -22.75 40.26 -90.65
CA GLU A 130 -21.33 40.10 -90.29
C GLU A 130 -21.06 40.66 -88.89
N ALA A 131 -21.41 41.92 -88.63
CA ALA A 131 -21.24 42.54 -87.31
C ALA A 131 -22.02 41.83 -86.18
N LEU A 132 -23.17 41.21 -86.48
CA LEU A 132 -23.92 40.40 -85.52
C LEU A 132 -23.23 39.05 -85.25
N ASN A 133 -22.67 38.42 -86.28
CA ASN A 133 -21.89 37.19 -86.18
C ASN A 133 -20.60 37.39 -85.37
N ASP A 134 -19.92 38.52 -85.56
CA ASP A 134 -18.70 38.86 -84.81
C ASP A 134 -19.03 39.05 -83.32
N ASN A 135 -20.09 39.78 -83.00
CA ASN A 135 -20.59 39.94 -81.62
C ASN A 135 -20.97 38.58 -80.98
N LEU A 136 -21.65 37.69 -81.73
CA LEU A 136 -21.92 36.32 -81.27
C LEU A 136 -20.64 35.50 -81.03
N THR A 137 -19.58 35.76 -81.81
CA THR A 137 -18.27 35.11 -81.67
C THR A 137 -17.54 35.63 -80.41
N ASP A 138 -17.59 36.93 -80.14
CA ASP A 138 -17.08 37.54 -78.89
C ASP A 138 -17.83 37.01 -77.66
N ILE A 139 -19.16 36.91 -77.71
CA ILE A 139 -19.95 36.32 -76.62
C ILE A 139 -19.55 34.85 -76.39
N ASN A 140 -19.39 34.06 -77.45
CA ASN A 140 -19.05 32.65 -77.36
C ASN A 140 -17.61 32.41 -76.84
N THR A 141 -16.64 33.25 -77.21
CA THR A 141 -15.25 33.17 -76.68
C THR A 141 -15.16 33.60 -75.21
N ASN A 142 -15.94 34.61 -74.79
CA ASN A 142 -16.10 34.96 -73.37
C ASN A 142 -16.70 33.81 -72.56
N LEU A 143 -17.83 33.23 -72.98
CA LEU A 143 -18.46 32.08 -72.32
C LEU A 143 -17.53 30.85 -72.27
N THR A 144 -16.73 30.62 -73.31
CA THR A 144 -15.72 29.55 -73.33
C THR A 144 -14.63 29.78 -72.26
N THR A 145 -14.19 31.03 -72.11
CA THR A 145 -13.19 31.43 -71.10
C THR A 145 -13.73 31.31 -69.68
N GLU A 146 -14.98 31.74 -69.44
CA GLU A 146 -15.66 31.58 -68.15
C GLU A 146 -15.86 30.10 -67.78
N ASN A 147 -16.23 29.26 -68.74
CA ASN A 147 -16.35 27.81 -68.54
C ASN A 147 -15.00 27.17 -68.15
N GLU A 148 -13.88 27.54 -68.76
CA GLU A 148 -12.55 27.07 -68.34
C GLU A 148 -12.10 27.62 -66.97
N ASN A 149 -12.54 28.81 -66.59
CA ASN A 149 -12.36 29.32 -65.23
C ASN A 149 -13.14 28.47 -64.22
N LEU A 150 -14.44 28.23 -64.44
CA LEU A 150 -15.28 27.39 -63.58
C LEU A 150 -14.75 25.95 -63.46
N LYS A 151 -14.24 25.36 -64.55
CA LYS A 151 -13.55 24.06 -64.51
C LYS A 151 -12.27 24.11 -63.65
N ARG A 152 -11.51 25.21 -63.68
CA ARG A 152 -10.32 25.40 -62.84
C ARG A 152 -10.70 25.48 -61.37
N ASP A 153 -11.72 26.26 -61.03
CA ASP A 153 -12.13 26.47 -59.65
C ASP A 153 -12.81 25.23 -59.05
N ASN A 154 -13.56 24.46 -59.84
CA ASN A 154 -14.07 23.14 -59.43
C ASN A 154 -12.93 22.13 -59.16
N ARG A 155 -11.86 22.14 -59.98
CA ARG A 155 -10.64 21.34 -59.71
C ARG A 155 -9.96 21.79 -58.41
N ASN A 156 -9.83 23.09 -58.18
CA ASN A 156 -9.25 23.66 -56.96
C ASN A 156 -10.07 23.26 -55.71
N LEU A 157 -11.40 23.36 -55.78
CA LEU A 157 -12.32 22.97 -54.70
C LEU A 157 -12.24 21.45 -54.41
N THR A 158 -12.15 20.62 -55.45
CA THR A 158 -11.97 19.17 -55.32
C THR A 158 -10.67 18.83 -54.57
N GLN A 159 -9.56 19.50 -54.90
CA GLN A 159 -8.29 19.32 -54.19
C GLN A 159 -8.37 19.81 -52.73
N ALA A 160 -9.02 20.95 -52.47
CA ALA A 160 -9.24 21.44 -51.11
C ALA A 160 -10.07 20.46 -50.27
N TYR A 161 -11.08 19.82 -50.86
CA TYR A 161 -11.89 18.78 -50.21
C TYR A 161 -11.06 17.53 -49.86
N ILE A 162 -10.22 17.05 -50.78
CA ILE A 162 -9.30 15.92 -50.53
C ILE A 162 -8.31 16.25 -49.39
N VAL A 163 -7.72 17.45 -49.40
CA VAL A 163 -6.82 17.92 -48.33
C VAL A 163 -7.54 18.03 -46.99
N LEU A 164 -8.81 18.46 -46.98
CA LEU A 164 -9.62 18.50 -45.75
C LEU A 164 -9.94 17.10 -45.23
N GLY A 165 -10.31 16.16 -46.11
CA GLY A 165 -10.52 14.75 -45.76
C GLY A 165 -9.27 14.12 -45.11
N ASN A 166 -8.09 14.35 -45.69
CA ASN A 166 -6.81 13.89 -45.15
C ASN A 166 -6.47 14.54 -43.79
N LYS A 167 -6.93 15.76 -43.51
CA LYS A 167 -6.81 16.36 -42.16
C LYS A 167 -7.75 15.69 -41.17
N VAL A 168 -9.00 15.40 -41.57
CA VAL A 168 -9.98 14.73 -40.73
C VAL A 168 -9.52 13.31 -40.35
N THR A 169 -9.04 12.50 -41.30
CA THR A 169 -8.55 11.15 -41.00
C THR A 169 -7.35 11.15 -40.04
N ASN A 170 -6.38 12.07 -40.25
CA ASN A 170 -5.24 12.24 -39.35
C ASN A 170 -5.67 12.67 -37.93
N LEU A 171 -6.65 13.59 -37.81
CA LEU A 171 -7.20 14.00 -36.51
C LEU A 171 -7.96 12.85 -35.83
N THR A 172 -8.73 12.05 -36.58
CA THR A 172 -9.41 10.86 -36.05
C THR A 172 -8.43 9.83 -35.50
N ALA A 173 -7.36 9.51 -36.24
CA ALA A 173 -6.31 8.60 -35.79
C ALA A 173 -5.55 9.14 -34.56
N GLY A 174 -5.29 10.45 -34.51
CA GLY A 174 -4.74 11.13 -33.34
C GLY A 174 -5.64 11.02 -32.12
N ASN A 175 -6.95 11.21 -32.28
CA ASN A 175 -7.92 11.08 -31.19
C ASN A 175 -8.03 9.63 -30.67
N GLN A 176 -8.00 8.64 -31.56
CA GLN A 176 -7.96 7.21 -31.18
C GLN A 176 -6.68 6.87 -30.39
N ASN A 177 -5.53 7.43 -30.77
CA ASN A 177 -4.28 7.27 -30.02
C ASN A 177 -4.37 7.89 -28.61
N LEU A 178 -5.04 9.05 -28.47
CA LEU A 178 -5.28 9.68 -27.18
C LEU A 178 -6.26 8.87 -26.31
N GLN A 179 -7.34 8.31 -26.88
CA GLN A 179 -8.26 7.43 -26.15
C GLN A 179 -7.55 6.18 -25.61
N LEU A 180 -6.72 5.52 -26.42
CA LEU A 180 -5.92 4.36 -25.99
C LEU A 180 -4.95 4.72 -24.85
N LYS A 181 -4.33 5.90 -24.90
CA LYS A 181 -3.48 6.40 -23.80
C LYS A 181 -4.27 6.72 -22.54
N ASN A 182 -5.51 7.23 -22.66
CA ASN A 182 -6.36 7.48 -21.50
C ASN A 182 -6.75 6.16 -20.81
N GLN A 183 -7.11 5.13 -21.58
CA GLN A 183 -7.39 3.78 -21.07
C GLN A 183 -6.17 3.14 -20.39
N GLN A 184 -4.96 3.39 -20.90
CA GLN A 184 -3.71 2.96 -20.25
C GLN A 184 -3.44 3.71 -18.94
N LEU A 185 -3.78 5.00 -18.85
CA LEU A 185 -3.68 5.80 -17.63
C LEU A 185 -4.71 5.39 -16.58
N GLU A 186 -5.95 5.09 -16.99
CA GLU A 186 -7.02 4.55 -16.15
C GLU A 186 -6.58 3.20 -15.53
N ALA A 187 -6.16 2.24 -16.36
CA ALA A 187 -5.69 0.94 -15.87
C ALA A 187 -4.44 1.01 -14.96
N LEU A 188 -3.57 2.01 -15.16
CA LEU A 188 -2.43 2.26 -14.28
C LEU A 188 -2.86 2.89 -12.94
N ASN A 189 -3.84 3.79 -12.96
CA ASN A 189 -4.43 4.39 -11.76
C ASN A 189 -5.13 3.35 -10.87
N ASP A 190 -5.86 2.42 -11.49
CA ASP A 190 -6.57 1.36 -10.77
C ASP A 190 -5.56 0.40 -10.10
N ASN A 191 -4.51 -0.01 -10.82
CA ASN A 191 -3.40 -0.79 -10.26
C ASN A 191 -2.69 -0.06 -9.10
N LEU A 192 -2.43 1.24 -9.21
CA LEU A 192 -1.89 2.06 -8.11
C LEU A 192 -2.84 2.13 -6.91
N THR A 193 -4.16 2.11 -7.15
CA THR A 193 -5.19 2.08 -6.10
C THR A 193 -5.21 0.74 -5.38
N ASP A 194 -5.10 -0.38 -6.10
CA ASP A 194 -4.97 -1.73 -5.53
C ASP A 194 -3.67 -1.88 -4.72
N ILE A 195 -2.53 -1.37 -5.22
CA ILE A 195 -1.28 -1.35 -4.46
C ILE A 195 -1.44 -0.54 -3.17
N ASN A 196 -2.07 0.64 -3.23
CA ASN A 196 -2.27 1.50 -2.06
C ASN A 196 -3.22 0.90 -1.01
N THR A 197 -4.28 0.19 -1.41
CA THR A 197 -5.19 -0.49 -0.47
C THR A 197 -4.53 -1.71 0.18
N ASN A 198 -3.71 -2.46 -0.56
CA ASN A 198 -2.89 -3.53 -0.01
C ASN A 198 -1.87 -3.01 1.03
N LEU A 199 -1.09 -1.97 0.69
CA LEU A 199 -0.13 -1.34 1.62
C LEU A 199 -0.82 -0.76 2.86
N THR A 200 -2.03 -0.19 2.72
CA THR A 200 -2.84 0.28 3.84
C THR A 200 -3.22 -0.87 4.78
N THR A 201 -3.61 -2.01 4.20
CA THR A 201 -3.99 -3.22 4.95
C THR A 201 -2.79 -3.84 5.69
N GLU A 202 -1.63 -3.91 5.03
CA GLU A 202 -0.38 -4.38 5.63
C GLU A 202 0.08 -3.48 6.79
N ASN A 203 -0.01 -2.15 6.63
CA ASN A 203 0.29 -1.18 7.69
C ASN A 203 -0.61 -1.36 8.93
N GLU A 204 -1.92 -1.59 8.75
CA GLU A 204 -2.82 -1.90 9.88
C GLU A 204 -2.55 -3.26 10.54
N ASN A 205 -2.03 -4.24 9.79
CA ASN A 205 -1.55 -5.49 10.35
C ASN A 205 -0.29 -5.26 11.20
N LEU A 206 0.72 -4.56 10.68
CA LEU A 206 1.95 -4.21 11.42
C LEU A 206 1.64 -3.39 12.69
N LYS A 207 0.68 -2.45 12.64
CA LYS A 207 0.19 -1.72 13.83
C LYS A 207 -0.50 -2.63 14.84
N ARG A 208 -1.11 -3.75 14.42
CA ARG A 208 -1.71 -4.74 15.32
C ARG A 208 -0.62 -5.58 16.00
N ASP A 209 0.35 -6.05 15.22
CA ASP A 209 1.42 -6.92 15.72
C ASP A 209 2.39 -6.15 16.64
N ASN A 210 2.68 -4.88 16.35
CA ASN A 210 3.43 -4.01 17.26
C ASN A 210 2.71 -3.77 18.61
N ARG A 211 1.36 -3.67 18.60
CA ARG A 211 0.56 -3.61 19.84
C ARG A 211 0.62 -4.94 20.60
N ASN A 212 0.51 -6.07 19.91
CA ASN A 212 0.64 -7.41 20.50
C ASN A 212 2.02 -7.61 21.15
N LEU A 213 3.09 -7.21 20.46
CA LEU A 213 4.47 -7.27 20.96
C LEU A 213 4.69 -6.36 22.18
N THR A 214 4.16 -5.13 22.13
CA THR A 214 4.18 -4.19 23.27
C THR A 214 3.48 -4.79 24.49
N GLN A 215 2.32 -5.42 24.30
CA GLN A 215 1.58 -6.08 25.39
C GLN A 215 2.33 -7.29 25.95
N ALA A 216 2.98 -8.09 25.10
CA ALA A 216 3.81 -9.22 25.53
C ALA A 216 5.05 -8.77 26.31
N TYR A 217 5.70 -7.67 25.89
CA TYR A 217 6.80 -7.04 26.61
C TYR A 217 6.38 -6.58 28.01
N ILE A 218 5.24 -5.89 28.14
CA ILE A 218 4.70 -5.47 29.45
C ILE A 218 4.43 -6.67 30.37
N VAL A 219 3.92 -7.78 29.86
CA VAL A 219 3.70 -9.01 30.66
C VAL A 219 5.02 -9.64 31.10
N LEU A 220 6.05 -9.64 30.25
CA LEU A 220 7.38 -10.14 30.58
C LEU A 220 8.07 -9.27 31.63
N ASP A 221 8.01 -7.94 31.49
CA ASP A 221 8.61 -6.97 32.41
C ASP A 221 8.00 -7.06 33.82
N ASN A 222 6.67 -7.14 33.92
CA ASN A 222 5.98 -7.41 35.19
C ASN A 222 6.44 -8.74 35.83
N LYS A 223 6.69 -9.78 35.02
CA LYS A 223 7.21 -11.07 35.51
C LYS A 223 8.66 -10.96 36.01
N VAL A 224 9.51 -10.19 35.34
CA VAL A 224 10.90 -9.91 35.77
C VAL A 224 10.91 -9.10 37.07
N THR A 225 10.04 -8.10 37.19
CA THR A 225 9.89 -7.29 38.42
C THR A 225 9.45 -8.17 39.61
N ASN A 226 8.43 -9.02 39.42
CA ASN A 226 7.97 -9.95 40.46
C ASN A 226 9.05 -10.97 40.88
N LEU A 227 9.81 -11.52 39.92
CA LEU A 227 10.93 -12.42 40.22
C LEU A 227 12.09 -11.71 40.95
N THR A 228 12.36 -10.45 40.58
CA THR A 228 13.37 -9.62 41.26
C THR A 228 12.99 -9.37 42.72
N ALA A 229 11.74 -8.98 42.99
CA ALA A 229 11.23 -8.80 44.35
C ALA A 229 11.25 -10.10 45.17
N GLY A 230 10.88 -11.24 44.56
CA GLY A 230 10.97 -12.56 45.18
C GLY A 230 12.41 -12.93 45.59
N ASN A 231 13.38 -12.70 44.70
CA ASN A 231 14.80 -12.94 44.99
C ASN A 231 15.33 -12.03 46.10
N GLN A 232 14.93 -10.75 46.14
CA GLN A 232 15.28 -9.84 47.23
C GLN A 232 14.74 -10.32 48.58
N ASN A 233 13.49 -10.79 48.64
CA ASN A 233 12.92 -11.36 49.86
C ASN A 233 13.66 -12.63 50.32
N LEU A 234 14.01 -13.54 49.39
CA LEU A 234 14.82 -14.73 49.70
C LEU A 234 16.22 -14.35 50.21
N GLN A 235 16.84 -13.31 49.66
CA GLN A 235 18.13 -12.80 50.11
C GLN A 235 18.06 -12.29 51.57
N ILE A 236 17.01 -11.55 51.92
CA ILE A 236 16.76 -11.07 53.29
C ILE A 236 16.52 -12.26 54.23
N GLN A 237 15.71 -13.25 53.84
CA GLN A 237 15.47 -14.46 54.64
C GLN A 237 16.76 -15.24 54.90
N ASN A 238 17.65 -15.38 53.91
CA ASN A 238 18.95 -16.03 54.09
C ASN A 238 19.89 -15.26 55.04
N GLN A 239 19.89 -13.92 54.98
CA GLN A 239 20.65 -13.07 55.91
C GLN A 239 20.15 -13.20 57.35
N GLN A 240 18.82 -13.29 57.54
CA GLN A 240 18.22 -13.56 58.85
C GLN A 240 18.62 -14.96 59.35
N LEU A 241 18.54 -16.00 58.51
CA LEU A 241 18.89 -17.37 58.87
C LEU A 241 20.34 -17.52 59.35
N GLU A 242 21.31 -16.90 58.67
CA GLU A 242 22.72 -16.90 59.12
C GLU A 242 22.92 -16.10 60.41
N THR A 243 22.11 -15.06 60.65
CA THR A 243 22.11 -14.29 61.90
C THR A 243 21.59 -15.12 63.07
N ASP A 244 20.46 -15.82 62.89
CA ASP A 244 19.85 -16.69 63.90
C ASP A 244 20.73 -17.91 64.21
N LYS A 245 21.31 -18.53 63.18
CA LYS A 245 22.31 -19.60 63.29
C LYS A 245 23.52 -19.15 64.10
N LYS A 246 24.04 -17.93 63.87
CA LYS A 246 25.16 -17.36 64.64
C LYS A 246 24.77 -17.11 66.11
N ASN A 247 23.58 -16.58 66.35
CA ASN A 247 23.02 -16.36 67.69
C ASN A 247 22.88 -17.68 68.45
N LEU A 248 22.22 -18.69 67.86
CA LEU A 248 22.05 -20.02 68.44
C LEU A 248 23.40 -20.71 68.72
N THR A 249 24.38 -20.57 67.81
CA THR A 249 25.76 -21.08 68.03
C THR A 249 26.40 -20.45 69.27
N ALA A 250 26.25 -19.13 69.46
CA ALA A 250 26.75 -18.44 70.65
C ALA A 250 26.02 -18.85 71.94
N GLN A 251 24.70 -19.11 71.86
CA GLN A 251 23.92 -19.62 73.00
C GLN A 251 24.37 -21.04 73.39
N LEU A 252 24.58 -21.94 72.43
CA LEU A 252 25.12 -23.28 72.66
C LEU A 252 26.48 -23.21 73.37
N GLN A 253 27.43 -22.43 72.83
CA GLN A 253 28.75 -22.23 73.46
C GLN A 253 28.69 -21.64 74.87
N ASN A 254 27.67 -20.85 75.21
CA ASN A 254 27.49 -20.31 76.55
C ASN A 254 26.87 -21.34 77.51
N MET A 255 25.96 -22.21 77.03
CA MET A 255 25.42 -23.31 77.80
C MET A 255 26.48 -24.39 78.07
N GLU A 256 27.30 -24.75 77.07
CA GLU A 256 28.45 -25.66 77.22
C GLU A 256 29.43 -25.17 78.31
N LYS A 257 29.78 -23.88 78.30
CA LYS A 257 30.62 -23.26 79.34
C LYS A 257 29.97 -23.29 80.72
N ALA A 258 28.66 -23.04 80.81
CA ALA A 258 27.93 -23.09 82.07
C ALA A 258 27.84 -24.52 82.64
N GLU A 259 27.63 -25.52 81.79
CA GLU A 259 27.67 -26.93 82.19
C GLU A 259 29.08 -27.35 82.62
N MET A 260 30.12 -26.98 81.87
CA MET A 260 31.50 -27.25 82.24
C MET A 260 31.86 -26.64 83.60
N ALA A 261 31.48 -25.38 83.83
CA ALA A 261 31.68 -24.70 85.13
C ALA A 261 30.93 -25.42 86.26
N LEU A 262 29.67 -25.83 86.04
CA LEU A 262 28.88 -26.57 87.03
C LEU A 262 29.48 -27.95 87.35
N ASN A 263 29.99 -28.66 86.34
CA ASN A 263 30.63 -29.97 86.52
C ASN A 263 31.98 -29.86 87.24
N ILE A 264 32.77 -28.81 86.97
CA ILE A 264 33.96 -28.46 87.76
C ILE A 264 33.57 -28.14 89.21
N SER A 265 32.54 -27.33 89.45
CA SER A 265 32.07 -27.01 90.81
C SER A 265 31.59 -28.25 91.59
N ARG A 266 30.89 -29.18 90.92
CA ARG A 266 30.47 -30.47 91.51
C ARG A 266 31.67 -31.36 91.86
N ALA A 267 32.68 -31.43 90.99
CA ALA A 267 33.90 -32.17 91.25
C ALA A 267 34.67 -31.58 92.44
N GLN A 268 34.84 -30.25 92.48
CA GLN A 268 35.50 -29.56 93.61
C GLN A 268 34.76 -29.79 94.93
N TRP A 269 33.43 -29.62 94.97
CA TRP A 269 32.65 -29.90 96.18
C TRP A 269 32.81 -31.35 96.64
N THR A 270 32.85 -32.31 95.70
CA THR A 270 33.08 -33.72 96.04
C THR A 270 34.48 -33.93 96.63
N TYR A 271 35.50 -33.28 96.07
CA TYR A 271 36.85 -33.29 96.65
C TYR A 271 36.85 -32.71 98.08
N ASP A 272 36.28 -31.53 98.30
CA ASP A 272 36.27 -30.84 99.60
C ASP A 272 35.50 -31.62 100.69
N GLN A 273 34.48 -32.38 100.32
CA GLN A 273 33.70 -33.19 101.26
C GLN A 273 34.39 -34.49 101.70
N TYR A 274 35.20 -35.11 100.85
CA TYR A 274 35.80 -36.43 101.10
C TYR A 274 37.33 -36.42 101.30
N CYS A 275 38.02 -35.35 100.89
CA CYS A 275 39.47 -35.19 101.00
C CYS A 275 39.84 -34.11 102.00
N ARG A 276 40.79 -34.39 102.90
CA ARG A 276 41.18 -33.46 103.97
C ARG A 276 42.46 -32.70 103.61
N ILE A 277 42.31 -31.40 103.37
CA ILE A 277 43.40 -30.47 103.05
C ILE A 277 44.51 -30.55 104.12
N ASN A 278 44.15 -30.50 105.41
CA ASN A 278 45.08 -30.48 106.53
C ASN A 278 45.79 -31.83 106.81
N THR A 279 45.52 -32.89 106.05
CA THR A 279 46.20 -34.20 106.18
C THR A 279 46.80 -34.66 104.86
N GLY A 280 47.44 -33.73 104.13
CA GLY A 280 48.20 -34.04 102.91
C GLY A 280 47.35 -34.54 101.74
N GLY A 281 46.06 -34.21 101.70
CA GLY A 281 45.17 -34.59 100.58
C GLY A 281 44.67 -36.04 100.60
N MET A 282 44.87 -36.79 101.69
CA MET A 282 44.27 -38.13 101.80
C MET A 282 42.73 -38.05 101.77
N CYS A 283 42.14 -38.70 100.77
CA CYS A 283 40.70 -38.88 100.64
C CYS A 283 40.21 -40.08 101.46
N GLN A 284 38.99 -39.99 102.00
CA GLN A 284 38.35 -41.05 102.77
C GLN A 284 37.03 -41.43 102.08
N GLY A 285 36.64 -42.71 102.14
CA GLY A 285 35.36 -43.17 101.57
C GLY A 285 34.12 -42.58 102.25
N CYS A 286 34.29 -41.84 103.36
CA CYS A 286 33.23 -41.16 104.08
C CYS A 286 33.47 -39.65 104.11
N GLN A 287 32.40 -38.88 104.01
CA GLN A 287 32.45 -37.42 104.11
C GLN A 287 33.00 -36.97 105.46
N ASN A 288 33.58 -35.78 105.50
CA ASN A 288 34.01 -35.13 106.73
C ASN A 288 32.86 -35.10 107.77
N GLY A 289 33.16 -35.53 109.00
CA GLY A 289 32.16 -35.72 110.07
C GLY A 289 31.49 -37.10 110.13
N TRP A 290 31.65 -37.97 109.12
CA TRP A 290 31.10 -39.33 109.10
C TRP A 290 32.14 -40.38 109.55
N LEU A 291 31.69 -41.38 110.30
CA LEU A 291 32.50 -42.49 110.78
C LEU A 291 32.46 -43.66 109.78
N PRO A 292 33.61 -44.20 109.32
CA PRO A 292 33.64 -45.37 108.45
C PRO A 292 33.42 -46.68 109.23
N SER A 293 32.73 -47.64 108.62
CA SER A 293 32.77 -49.07 108.98
C SER A 293 32.30 -49.94 107.82
N GLY A 294 33.18 -50.83 107.35
CA GLY A 294 32.99 -51.57 106.10
C GLY A 294 32.83 -50.64 104.90
N SER A 295 31.91 -50.96 103.99
CA SER A 295 31.54 -50.09 102.85
C SER A 295 30.49 -49.02 103.20
N ASN A 296 30.30 -48.74 104.50
CA ASN A 296 29.25 -47.85 105.00
C ASN A 296 29.84 -46.70 105.84
N CYS A 297 29.13 -45.57 105.83
CA CYS A 297 29.43 -44.37 106.59
C CYS A 297 28.29 -44.08 107.56
N TYR A 298 28.62 -43.74 108.79
CA TYR A 298 27.67 -43.52 109.87
C TYR A 298 27.80 -42.10 110.44
N ALA A 299 26.68 -41.41 110.62
CA ALA A 299 26.61 -40.16 111.37
C ALA A 299 25.90 -40.41 112.71
N VAL A 300 26.54 -39.97 113.79
CA VAL A 300 26.12 -40.22 115.18
C VAL A 300 25.66 -38.88 115.74
N ASN A 301 24.34 -38.64 115.70
CA ASN A 301 23.75 -37.34 116.01
C ASN A 301 23.36 -37.32 117.49
N ASN A 302 24.14 -36.59 118.29
CA ASN A 302 24.07 -36.55 119.75
C ASN A 302 23.64 -35.17 120.25
N PRO A 303 22.45 -34.66 119.91
CA PRO A 303 22.00 -33.35 120.40
C PRO A 303 21.68 -33.41 121.90
N PRO A 304 21.72 -32.25 122.61
CA PRO A 304 21.22 -32.13 123.97
C PRO A 304 19.75 -32.60 124.06
N PRO A 305 19.26 -33.07 125.23
CA PRO A 305 17.93 -33.69 125.36
C PRO A 305 16.76 -32.87 124.82
N VAL A 306 16.81 -31.54 124.91
CA VAL A 306 15.79 -30.62 124.36
C VAL A 306 15.71 -30.60 122.82
N ASN A 307 16.80 -30.97 122.14
CA ASN A 307 16.94 -30.99 120.68
C ASN A 307 16.95 -32.43 120.12
N GLN A 308 16.63 -33.43 120.94
CA GLN A 308 16.41 -34.81 120.50
C GLN A 308 15.08 -34.94 119.74
N THR A 309 15.00 -35.88 118.81
CA THR A 309 13.89 -35.96 117.83
C THR A 309 13.11 -37.27 117.96
N SER A 310 11.89 -37.28 117.40
CA SER A 310 11.11 -38.52 117.17
C SER A 310 11.64 -39.27 115.94
N TRP A 311 11.32 -40.55 115.83
CA TRP A 311 11.89 -41.44 114.81
C TRP A 311 11.69 -40.91 113.38
N GLU A 312 10.49 -40.43 113.05
CA GLU A 312 10.18 -39.81 111.76
C GLU A 312 11.08 -38.60 111.45
N ALA A 313 11.23 -37.67 112.40
CA ALA A 313 12.06 -36.47 112.22
C ALA A 313 13.56 -36.79 112.17
N ALA A 314 14.01 -37.78 112.94
CA ALA A 314 15.36 -38.34 112.84
C ALA A 314 15.63 -38.94 111.45
N ARG A 315 14.62 -39.59 110.86
CA ARG A 315 14.68 -40.14 109.50
C ARG A 315 14.76 -39.06 108.43
N GLU A 316 13.98 -37.99 108.57
CA GLU A 316 14.00 -36.84 107.68
C GLU A 316 15.35 -36.12 107.72
N ASP A 317 15.95 -35.95 108.89
CA ASP A 317 17.31 -35.42 109.05
C ASP A 317 18.35 -36.27 108.32
N CYS A 318 18.33 -37.60 108.49
CA CYS A 318 19.22 -38.50 107.75
C CYS A 318 19.03 -38.36 106.23
N ARG A 319 17.77 -38.27 105.76
CA ARG A 319 17.45 -38.11 104.33
C ARG A 319 17.94 -36.79 103.76
N GLY A 320 17.84 -35.69 104.52
CA GLY A 320 18.47 -34.40 104.17
C GLY A 320 19.99 -34.49 103.99
N LYS A 321 20.66 -35.43 104.68
CA LYS A 321 22.11 -35.70 104.56
C LYS A 321 22.47 -36.75 103.49
N ILE A 322 21.55 -37.08 102.58
CA ILE A 322 21.68 -38.13 101.54
C ILE A 322 22.00 -39.50 102.18
N SER A 323 21.21 -39.86 103.19
CA SER A 323 21.31 -41.12 103.95
C SER A 323 19.92 -41.57 104.42
N ASP A 324 19.84 -42.63 105.22
CA ASP A 324 18.62 -42.95 105.98
C ASP A 324 19.03 -43.38 107.41
N LEU A 325 18.08 -43.66 108.31
CA LEU A 325 18.41 -44.19 109.63
C LEU A 325 19.16 -45.53 109.52
N VAL A 326 19.98 -45.85 110.52
CA VAL A 326 20.89 -46.99 110.46
C VAL A 326 20.15 -48.33 110.33
N VAL A 327 20.29 -48.98 109.17
CA VAL A 327 19.98 -50.41 108.98
C VAL A 327 21.16 -51.24 109.45
N VAL A 328 20.91 -52.31 110.20
CA VAL A 328 21.94 -53.21 110.72
C VAL A 328 21.72 -54.61 110.15
N VAL A 329 22.66 -55.10 109.34
CA VAL A 329 22.49 -56.36 108.57
C VAL A 329 23.20 -57.57 109.17
N ASN A 330 24.09 -57.39 110.15
CA ASN A 330 24.84 -58.49 110.78
C ASN A 330 25.32 -58.12 112.21
N GLY A 331 25.88 -59.10 112.93
CA GLY A 331 26.40 -58.92 114.28
C GLY A 331 27.47 -57.82 114.38
N ASN A 332 28.39 -57.76 113.43
CA ASN A 332 29.48 -56.76 113.44
C ASN A 332 28.93 -55.32 113.33
N GLU A 333 27.91 -55.09 112.52
CA GLU A 333 27.23 -53.79 112.46
C GLU A 333 26.42 -53.51 113.74
N LYS A 334 25.82 -54.52 114.37
CA LYS A 334 25.12 -54.39 115.67
C LYS A 334 26.09 -54.01 116.78
N ASP A 335 27.26 -54.63 116.80
CA ASP A 335 28.34 -54.34 117.74
C ASP A 335 28.89 -52.92 117.53
N TYR A 336 29.14 -52.52 116.28
CA TYR A 336 29.57 -51.16 115.94
C TYR A 336 28.53 -50.11 116.32
N VAL A 337 27.24 -50.35 116.07
CA VAL A 337 26.14 -49.46 116.48
C VAL A 337 26.02 -49.36 117.99
N ARG A 338 26.22 -50.46 118.73
CA ARG A 338 26.31 -50.43 120.20
C ARG A 338 27.54 -49.64 120.66
N GLU A 339 28.69 -49.81 120.00
CA GLU A 339 29.96 -49.16 120.35
C GLU A 339 29.95 -47.64 120.06
N LYS A 340 29.18 -47.18 119.08
CA LYS A 340 28.96 -45.74 118.82
C LYS A 340 27.76 -45.16 119.56
N SER A 341 26.90 -45.99 120.14
CA SER A 341 25.94 -45.56 121.14
C SER A 341 26.67 -45.30 122.45
N TRP A 342 26.71 -44.06 122.93
CA TRP A 342 27.30 -43.70 124.23
C TRP A 342 26.23 -43.12 125.16
N HIS A 343 26.30 -43.46 126.45
CA HIS A 343 25.53 -42.75 127.46
C HIS A 343 26.12 -41.34 127.62
N ILE A 344 25.26 -40.33 127.45
CA ILE A 344 25.46 -39.02 128.07
C ILE A 344 24.73 -39.10 129.41
N ASP A 345 25.34 -38.61 130.49
CA ASP A 345 24.73 -38.61 131.82
C ASP A 345 23.49 -37.70 131.83
N GLY A 346 22.32 -38.31 131.66
CA GLY A 346 21.07 -37.61 131.44
C GLY A 346 19.87 -38.56 131.29
N VAL A 347 18.68 -37.99 131.44
CA VAL A 347 17.42 -38.73 131.35
C VAL A 347 17.16 -39.13 129.89
N ASN A 348 16.68 -40.36 129.69
CA ASN A 348 16.24 -40.95 128.41
C ASN A 348 17.35 -41.44 127.44
N PRO A 349 18.21 -42.41 127.83
CA PRO A 349 19.30 -42.90 127.00
C PRO A 349 18.85 -43.73 125.80
N GLY A 350 19.45 -43.49 124.63
CA GLY A 350 19.39 -44.35 123.46
C GLY A 350 19.45 -43.60 122.13
N TYR A 351 19.73 -44.34 121.04
CA TYR A 351 19.82 -43.80 119.68
C TYR A 351 18.83 -44.50 118.75
N TRP A 352 18.05 -43.73 118.00
CA TRP A 352 17.15 -44.26 116.97
C TRP A 352 17.90 -45.08 115.93
N LEU A 353 17.42 -46.30 115.72
CA LEU A 353 17.80 -47.19 114.63
C LEU A 353 16.78 -47.08 113.51
N GLY A 354 17.15 -47.51 112.31
CA GLY A 354 16.24 -47.58 111.16
C GLY A 354 15.18 -48.67 111.27
N LEU A 355 14.79 -49.11 112.46
CA LEU A 355 13.91 -50.25 112.70
C LEU A 355 12.65 -49.81 113.46
N ARG A 356 11.48 -50.15 112.91
CA ARG A 356 10.17 -49.92 113.55
C ARG A 356 9.21 -51.05 113.30
N VAL A 357 8.12 -51.11 114.06
CA VAL A 357 7.00 -51.99 113.73
C VAL A 357 6.24 -51.39 112.55
N LYS A 358 5.91 -52.24 111.57
CA LYS A 358 4.94 -51.94 110.52
C LYS A 358 4.35 -53.24 109.97
N ASP A 359 3.03 -53.28 109.80
CA ASP A 359 2.25 -54.43 109.35
C ASP A 359 2.41 -55.62 110.32
N GLY A 360 2.42 -55.33 111.63
CA GLY A 360 2.60 -56.28 112.73
C GLY A 360 4.00 -56.89 112.84
N LYS A 361 5.01 -56.35 112.14
CA LYS A 361 6.37 -56.92 112.07
C LYS A 361 7.43 -55.85 112.22
N TRP A 362 8.57 -56.23 112.81
CA TRP A 362 9.77 -55.39 112.86
C TRP A 362 10.39 -55.25 111.47
N LYS A 363 10.38 -54.04 110.90
CA LYS A 363 10.87 -53.70 109.56
C LYS A 363 11.87 -52.56 109.58
N TRP A 364 12.92 -52.71 108.80
CA TRP A 364 13.95 -51.71 108.56
C TRP A 364 13.47 -50.62 107.57
N VAL A 365 14.16 -49.47 107.57
CA VAL A 365 13.88 -48.32 106.70
C VAL A 365 14.04 -48.62 105.21
N ASP A 366 14.82 -49.65 104.85
CA ASP A 366 14.97 -50.17 103.48
C ASP A 366 13.86 -51.15 103.06
N GLY A 367 12.94 -51.51 103.97
CA GLY A 367 11.83 -52.43 103.74
C GLY A 367 12.11 -53.89 104.12
N SER A 368 13.34 -54.25 104.50
CA SER A 368 13.66 -55.60 104.97
C SER A 368 13.05 -55.88 106.36
N ASN A 369 12.72 -57.14 106.65
CA ASN A 369 12.27 -57.54 108.00
C ASN A 369 13.50 -57.80 108.90
N LEU A 370 13.36 -57.57 110.21
CA LEU A 370 14.35 -58.08 111.17
C LEU A 370 14.34 -59.62 111.17
N THR A 371 15.50 -60.22 110.87
CA THR A 371 15.68 -61.68 110.77
C THR A 371 15.93 -62.32 112.13
N ASP A 372 16.77 -61.71 112.97
CA ASP A 372 17.07 -62.19 114.32
C ASP A 372 16.30 -61.37 115.36
N LEU A 373 15.16 -61.92 115.80
CA LEU A 373 14.30 -61.29 116.81
C LEU A 373 14.92 -61.27 118.21
N SER A 374 16.01 -62.01 118.49
CA SER A 374 16.71 -61.93 119.78
C SER A 374 17.43 -60.59 119.99
N TRP A 375 17.51 -59.76 118.94
CA TRP A 375 18.23 -58.49 118.98
C TRP A 375 17.48 -57.37 119.69
N ILE A 376 16.16 -57.47 119.83
CA ILE A 376 15.31 -56.43 120.41
C ILE A 376 14.53 -56.92 121.64
N GLN A 377 14.60 -56.14 122.72
CA GLN A 377 13.83 -56.39 123.92
C GLN A 377 12.38 -55.93 123.73
N GLN A 378 11.46 -56.75 124.27
CA GLN A 378 9.99 -56.67 124.16
C GLN A 378 9.41 -57.19 122.84
N LEU A 379 8.62 -58.26 122.96
CA LEU A 379 7.74 -58.85 121.96
C LEU A 379 6.38 -59.12 122.63
N PRO A 380 5.24 -59.12 121.91
CA PRO A 380 5.08 -58.99 120.46
C PRO A 380 5.35 -57.56 119.94
N ALA A 381 5.56 -57.46 118.62
CA ALA A 381 5.74 -56.20 117.93
C ALA A 381 4.40 -55.43 117.85
N THR A 382 4.32 -54.24 118.46
CA THR A 382 3.11 -53.41 118.46
C THR A 382 3.27 -52.18 117.57
N GLU A 383 2.27 -51.83 116.77
CA GLU A 383 2.31 -50.63 115.90
C GLU A 383 2.59 -49.35 116.70
N GLY A 384 3.34 -48.41 116.10
CA GLY A 384 3.82 -47.20 116.76
C GLY A 384 5.04 -47.39 117.68
N GLN A 385 5.61 -48.60 117.72
CA GLN A 385 6.90 -48.86 118.35
C GLN A 385 8.08 -48.75 117.38
N CYS A 386 9.17 -48.15 117.86
CA CYS A 386 10.43 -47.97 117.15
C CYS A 386 11.61 -48.47 118.01
N ALA A 387 12.70 -48.87 117.37
CA ALA A 387 13.86 -49.45 118.07
C ALA A 387 14.94 -48.41 118.38
N ILE A 388 15.45 -48.44 119.61
CA ILE A 388 16.66 -47.73 120.03
C ILE A 388 17.80 -48.69 120.32
N SER A 389 19.04 -48.30 120.02
CA SER A 389 20.22 -48.92 120.63
C SER A 389 20.53 -48.27 121.97
N VAL A 390 20.76 -49.11 122.99
CA VAL A 390 21.13 -48.71 124.35
C VAL A 390 22.44 -49.43 124.74
N PRO A 391 23.51 -48.70 125.12
CA PRO A 391 24.88 -49.25 125.13
C PRO A 391 25.06 -50.53 125.97
N SER A 392 24.45 -50.57 127.15
CA SER A 392 24.53 -51.67 128.11
C SER A 392 23.38 -52.68 128.04
N ASN A 393 22.37 -52.43 127.21
CA ASN A 393 21.09 -53.18 127.23
C ASN A 393 20.68 -53.76 125.85
N GLY A 394 21.53 -53.68 124.82
CA GLY A 394 21.16 -54.11 123.48
C GLY A 394 20.17 -53.14 122.83
N TRP A 395 19.16 -53.64 122.11
CA TRP A 395 18.11 -52.78 121.55
C TRP A 395 16.81 -52.89 122.33
N LYS A 396 16.08 -51.79 122.45
CA LYS A 396 14.77 -51.75 123.12
C LYS A 396 13.69 -51.23 122.17
N SER A 397 12.50 -51.81 122.31
CA SER A 397 11.25 -51.21 121.81
C SER A 397 10.84 -50.02 122.69
N VAL A 398 10.49 -48.90 122.05
CA VAL A 398 9.99 -47.65 122.67
C VAL A 398 9.00 -46.96 121.73
N SER A 399 8.24 -45.95 122.16
CA SER A 399 7.31 -45.26 121.26
C SER A 399 8.04 -44.37 120.27
N CYS A 400 7.72 -44.45 118.97
CA CYS A 400 8.35 -43.63 117.91
C CYS A 400 8.29 -42.11 118.16
N ASN A 401 7.31 -41.65 118.96
CA ASN A 401 7.10 -40.25 119.33
C ASN A 401 8.06 -39.73 120.42
N GLU A 402 8.75 -40.62 121.15
CA GLU A 402 9.74 -40.23 122.15
C GLU A 402 10.89 -39.45 121.52
N LYS A 403 11.64 -38.72 122.35
CA LYS A 403 12.85 -38.01 121.91
C LYS A 403 14.08 -38.85 122.25
N LYS A 404 14.98 -38.98 121.26
CA LYS A 404 16.28 -39.69 121.32
C LYS A 404 17.32 -38.99 120.44
N GLY A 405 18.60 -39.33 120.62
CA GLY A 405 19.60 -39.15 119.57
C GLY A 405 19.34 -40.10 118.39
N TRP A 406 20.08 -39.98 117.29
CA TRP A 406 19.87 -40.86 116.13
C TRP A 406 21.13 -41.16 115.32
N MET A 407 21.18 -42.35 114.75
CA MET A 407 22.27 -42.79 113.89
C MET A 407 21.82 -42.93 112.44
N CYS A 408 22.47 -42.18 111.54
CA CYS A 408 22.26 -42.30 110.10
C CYS A 408 23.29 -43.24 109.47
N LYS A 409 22.93 -43.89 108.36
CA LYS A 409 23.80 -44.75 107.56
C LYS A 409 23.66 -44.43 106.07
N LYS A 410 24.79 -44.34 105.36
CA LYS A 410 24.85 -44.37 103.89
C LYS A 410 25.99 -45.25 103.41
N LYS A 411 26.04 -45.53 102.11
CA LYS A 411 27.23 -46.10 101.48
C LYS A 411 28.36 -45.08 101.47
N GLY A 412 29.59 -45.55 101.65
CA GLY A 412 30.77 -44.76 101.33
C GLY A 412 31.00 -44.69 99.83
N LEU A 413 31.82 -43.73 99.40
CA LEU A 413 32.45 -43.82 98.09
C LEU A 413 33.44 -44.98 98.08
N THR A 414 33.38 -45.78 97.02
CA THR A 414 34.54 -46.56 96.58
C THR A 414 35.56 -45.55 96.04
N LEU A 415 36.73 -45.50 96.67
CA LEU A 415 37.90 -44.75 96.21
C LEU A 415 38.85 -45.68 95.43
#